data_AF-A0A4Q8AG59-F1
#
_entry.id   AF-A0A4Q8AG59-F1
#
_cell.length_a   1.000
_cell.length_b   1.000
_cell.length_c   1.000
_cell.angle_alpha   90.00
_cell.angle_beta   90.00
_cell.angle_gamma   90.00
#
_symmetry.space_group_name_H-M   'P 1'
#
loop_
_entity.id
_entity.type
_entity.pdbx_description
1 polymer ?
#
loop_
_entity_poly.entity_id
_entity_poly.type
_entity_poly.pdbx_seq_one_letter_code
_entity_poly.pdbx_strand_id
1 'polypeptide(L)'
;MGGRLPPQLAAARRAVLAAVSAWRDAGFPGASVASRYDDAAADAPAPESSPHVLLAVSGGADSMALAATAAFLVHASHFGASAVLVDHGLQPGSADAVAAAAERVRAMGLSAVVVRASVPEPGTEEQARHARYRELEAAAAEIEAETGRPVAILTGHTLSDQAEQVLLGLARGSGTRSVAGIPAARGRVLRPFLGVSGAGSRAEGLWRADTEFVCAHESIEVWDDPTNAERDALRNRVRLDVLPALEEHLGPGFAASLARTAGLAAADADHLDALAGEAYAGAVVRDGPGVVVLDLASVRALPAALGRRVLRSAAQAAGGEAPTYERTLALERLVAGAGSAGPVQLAGHVVARRLRDGRGHGHAGPILLVQAARGIIEG
;
A
#
# COMPACT_ATOMS: atom_id res chain seq x y z
N MET A 1 -30.09 2.72 29.21
CA MET A 1 -29.89 4.08 28.66
C MET A 1 -29.32 3.94 27.27
N GLY A 2 -30.12 4.15 26.22
CA GLY A 2 -29.65 4.10 24.84
C GLY A 2 -28.89 5.38 24.49
N GLY A 3 -27.60 5.44 24.85
CA GLY A 3 -26.72 6.53 24.47
C GLY A 3 -26.52 6.54 22.96
N ARG A 4 -26.53 7.73 22.35
CA ARG A 4 -26.20 7.91 20.93
C ARG A 4 -24.76 7.42 20.71
N LEU A 5 -24.55 6.52 19.75
CA LEU A 5 -23.23 5.98 19.41
C LEU A 5 -22.25 7.14 19.18
N PRO A 6 -21.07 7.17 19.83
CA PRO A 6 -20.10 8.23 19.62
C PRO A 6 -19.71 8.34 18.13
N PRO A 7 -19.48 9.55 17.62
CA PRO A 7 -19.23 9.77 16.20
C PRO A 7 -17.98 9.02 15.70
N GLN A 8 -16.94 8.87 16.53
CA GLN A 8 -15.71 8.15 16.20
C GLN A 8 -15.96 6.65 15.96
N LEU A 9 -16.73 5.99 16.84
CA LEU A 9 -17.12 4.59 16.66
C LEU A 9 -17.97 4.42 15.40
N ALA A 10 -18.92 5.34 15.18
CA ALA A 10 -19.76 5.32 13.98
C ALA A 10 -18.92 5.51 12.70
N ALA A 11 -17.93 6.40 12.73
CA ALA A 11 -17.00 6.64 11.62
C ALA A 11 -16.13 5.41 11.35
N ALA A 12 -15.53 4.81 12.38
CA ALA A 12 -14.71 3.61 12.24
C ALA A 12 -15.49 2.46 11.58
N ARG A 13 -16.71 2.20 12.06
CA ARG A 13 -17.60 1.15 11.52
C ARG A 13 -17.96 1.41 10.06
N ARG A 14 -18.36 2.64 9.71
CA ARG A 14 -18.64 3.02 8.31
C ARG A 14 -17.41 2.86 7.43
N ALA A 15 -16.24 3.31 7.88
CA ALA A 15 -15.00 3.24 7.13
C ALA A 15 -14.62 1.79 6.79
N VAL A 16 -14.69 0.88 7.76
CA VAL A 16 -14.39 -0.55 7.55
C VAL A 16 -15.41 -1.18 6.59
N LEU A 17 -16.71 -0.95 6.80
CA LEU A 17 -17.75 -1.47 5.90
C LEU A 17 -17.61 -0.96 4.46
N ALA A 18 -17.35 0.34 4.29
CA ALA A 18 -17.16 0.96 2.98
C ALA A 18 -15.93 0.39 2.26
N ALA A 19 -14.81 0.22 2.97
CA ALA A 19 -13.60 -0.34 2.38
C ALA A 19 -13.79 -1.81 1.94
N VAL A 20 -14.40 -2.64 2.77
CA VAL A 20 -14.66 -4.05 2.45
C VAL A 20 -15.68 -4.18 1.32
N SER A 21 -16.73 -3.36 1.32
CA SER A 21 -17.74 -3.35 0.25
C SER A 21 -17.13 -2.90 -1.07
N ALA A 22 -16.36 -1.81 -1.08
CA ALA A 22 -15.69 -1.33 -2.30
C ALA A 22 -14.72 -2.37 -2.88
N TRP A 23 -13.98 -3.10 -2.03
CA TRP A 23 -13.10 -4.18 -2.47
C TRP A 23 -13.87 -5.36 -3.07
N ARG A 24 -15.01 -5.73 -2.47
CA ARG A 24 -15.92 -6.74 -3.02
C ARG A 24 -16.50 -6.30 -4.36
N ASP A 25 -17.01 -5.08 -4.43
CA ASP A 25 -17.69 -4.56 -5.62
C ASP A 25 -16.71 -4.37 -6.79
N ALA A 26 -15.41 -4.20 -6.50
CA ALA A 26 -14.32 -4.23 -7.48
C ALA A 26 -13.90 -5.65 -7.91
N GLY A 27 -14.57 -6.71 -7.43
CA GLY A 27 -14.27 -8.09 -7.79
C GLY A 27 -13.04 -8.68 -7.10
N PHE A 28 -12.76 -8.25 -5.86
CA PHE A 28 -11.66 -8.76 -5.03
C PHE A 28 -10.26 -8.64 -5.69
N PRO A 29 -9.85 -7.44 -6.13
CA PRO A 29 -8.56 -7.26 -6.77
C PRO A 29 -7.42 -7.75 -5.87
N GLY A 30 -6.57 -8.62 -6.43
CA GLY A 30 -5.43 -9.23 -5.72
C GLY A 30 -5.76 -10.49 -4.91
N ALA A 31 -7.02 -10.97 -4.90
CA ALA A 31 -7.37 -12.29 -4.38
C ALA A 31 -6.78 -13.42 -5.27
N SER A 32 -6.43 -14.57 -4.67
CA SER A 32 -6.04 -15.74 -5.46
C SER A 32 -7.31 -16.39 -6.00
N VAL A 33 -7.51 -16.33 -7.33
CA VAL A 33 -8.75 -16.83 -7.95
C VAL A 33 -8.64 -18.35 -8.13
N ALA A 34 -8.89 -19.11 -7.06
CA ALA A 34 -9.11 -20.55 -7.15
C ALA A 34 -10.59 -20.83 -7.50
N SER A 35 -10.82 -21.21 -8.76
CA SER A 35 -12.02 -21.80 -9.39
C SER A 35 -13.45 -21.25 -9.14
N ARG A 36 -14.07 -20.93 -10.28
CA ARG A 36 -15.47 -20.61 -10.63
C ARG A 36 -16.58 -21.39 -9.89
N TYR A 37 -17.67 -20.66 -9.62
CA TYR A 37 -19.11 -20.99 -9.71
C TYR A 37 -19.51 -22.48 -9.64
N ASP A 38 -20.33 -22.82 -8.65
CA ASP A 38 -21.50 -23.69 -8.83
C ASP A 38 -22.65 -23.24 -7.90
N ASP A 39 -23.85 -23.10 -8.49
CA ASP A 39 -25.12 -22.83 -7.82
C ASP A 39 -25.67 -24.14 -7.20
N ALA A 40 -26.03 -24.15 -5.91
CA ALA A 40 -27.22 -24.85 -5.39
C ALA A 40 -27.39 -24.74 -3.85
N ALA A 41 -28.35 -23.91 -3.44
CA ALA A 41 -29.37 -24.10 -2.39
C ALA A 41 -29.04 -24.79 -1.03
N ALA A 42 -29.21 -23.96 0.02
CA ALA A 42 -30.17 -24.10 1.14
C ALA A 42 -29.62 -24.33 2.57
N ASP A 43 -30.02 -23.37 3.45
CA ASP A 43 -29.94 -23.24 4.92
C ASP A 43 -28.63 -22.75 5.61
N ALA A 44 -28.59 -21.45 5.99
CA ALA A 44 -27.68 -20.70 6.90
C ALA A 44 -26.15 -20.69 6.57
N PRO A 45 -25.25 -19.85 7.14
CA PRO A 45 -25.26 -18.48 7.71
C PRO A 45 -24.77 -17.44 6.64
N ALA A 46 -23.98 -16.39 6.99
CA ALA A 46 -23.58 -15.25 6.12
C ALA A 46 -23.32 -15.64 4.65
N PRO A 47 -23.79 -14.84 3.66
CA PRO A 47 -23.88 -15.27 2.26
C PRO A 47 -22.56 -15.86 1.78
N GLU A 48 -22.61 -16.96 1.03
CA GLU A 48 -21.47 -17.77 0.54
C GLU A 48 -20.38 -16.95 -0.19
N SER A 49 -20.66 -15.69 -0.53
CA SER A 49 -19.74 -14.70 -1.14
C SER A 49 -19.16 -13.67 -0.16
N SER A 50 -19.42 -13.78 1.14
CA SER A 50 -18.92 -12.81 2.11
C SER A 50 -17.39 -12.93 2.22
N PRO A 51 -16.62 -11.85 2.08
CA PRO A 51 -15.17 -11.90 2.23
C PRO A 51 -14.78 -12.22 3.67
N HIS A 52 -13.53 -12.67 3.84
CA HIS A 52 -12.88 -12.72 5.14
C HIS A 52 -11.87 -11.57 5.25
N VAL A 53 -11.71 -10.99 6.44
CA VAL A 53 -10.73 -9.93 6.67
C VAL A 53 -9.65 -10.39 7.64
N LEU A 54 -8.39 -10.24 7.23
CA LEU A 54 -7.21 -10.47 8.04
C LEU A 54 -6.71 -9.14 8.61
N LEU A 55 -6.74 -9.00 9.93
CA LEU A 55 -6.35 -7.78 10.63
C LEU A 55 -4.86 -7.82 10.96
N ALA A 56 -4.10 -6.85 10.47
CA ALA A 56 -2.71 -6.66 10.88
C ALA A 56 -2.66 -5.85 12.19
N VAL A 57 -2.45 -6.55 13.31
CA VAL A 57 -2.50 -5.96 14.66
C VAL A 57 -1.10 -5.83 15.26
N SER A 58 -0.71 -4.61 15.66
CA SER A 58 0.58 -4.36 16.32
C SER A 58 0.46 -4.18 17.83
N GLY A 59 -0.76 -4.05 18.36
CA GLY A 59 -1.02 -3.73 19.77
C GLY A 59 -1.17 -2.23 20.05
N GLY A 60 -0.74 -1.37 19.13
CA GLY A 60 -0.96 0.08 19.22
C GLY A 60 -2.42 0.49 18.95
N ALA A 61 -2.78 1.69 19.39
CA ALA A 61 -4.16 2.20 19.38
C ALA A 61 -4.87 2.08 18.02
N ASP A 62 -4.21 2.49 16.94
CA ASP A 62 -4.75 2.43 15.57
C ASP A 62 -5.17 1.00 15.16
N SER A 63 -4.32 0.02 15.46
CA SER A 63 -4.56 -1.38 15.11
C SER A 63 -5.58 -2.07 16.03
N MET A 64 -5.60 -1.69 17.31
CA MET A 64 -6.55 -2.20 18.29
C MET A 64 -7.96 -1.64 18.07
N ALA A 65 -8.08 -0.36 17.70
CA ALA A 65 -9.34 0.25 17.29
C ALA A 65 -9.92 -0.42 16.03
N LEU A 66 -9.05 -0.75 15.06
CA LEU A 66 -9.42 -1.51 13.89
C LEU A 66 -9.92 -2.92 14.26
N ALA A 67 -9.22 -3.62 15.16
CA ALA A 67 -9.62 -4.95 15.62
C ALA A 67 -10.98 -4.94 16.34
N ALA A 68 -11.20 -3.99 17.24
CA ALA A 68 -12.48 -3.84 17.93
C ALA A 68 -13.63 -3.47 17.00
N THR A 69 -13.36 -2.60 16.01
CA THR A 69 -14.33 -2.26 14.97
C THR A 69 -14.69 -3.48 14.14
N ALA A 70 -13.70 -4.27 13.72
CA ALA A 70 -13.92 -5.51 12.97
C ALA A 70 -14.69 -6.54 13.80
N ALA A 71 -14.33 -6.74 15.07
CA ALA A 71 -15.05 -7.64 15.97
C ALA A 71 -16.54 -7.29 16.07
N PHE A 72 -16.86 -6.01 16.26
CA PHE A 72 -18.25 -5.53 16.26
C PHE A 72 -18.98 -5.88 14.95
N LEU A 73 -18.32 -5.69 13.80
CA LEU A 73 -18.93 -5.95 12.49
C LEU A 73 -19.08 -7.44 12.17
N VAL A 74 -18.18 -8.28 12.67
CA VAL A 74 -18.30 -9.74 12.62
C VAL A 74 -19.51 -10.21 13.42
N HIS A 75 -19.69 -9.70 14.65
CA HIS A 75 -20.87 -10.02 15.48
C HIS A 75 -22.17 -9.56 14.82
N ALA A 76 -22.15 -8.47 14.05
CA ALA A 76 -23.26 -8.00 13.23
C ALA A 76 -23.41 -8.76 11.89
N SER A 77 -22.67 -9.87 11.69
CA SER A 77 -22.73 -10.77 10.53
C SER A 77 -22.40 -10.11 9.18
N HIS A 78 -21.50 -9.12 9.16
CA HIS A 78 -21.10 -8.44 7.91
C HIS A 78 -20.00 -9.17 7.12
N PHE A 79 -19.05 -9.80 7.81
CA PHE A 79 -17.94 -10.57 7.24
C PHE A 79 -17.27 -11.44 8.31
N GLY A 80 -16.40 -12.38 7.91
CA GLY A 80 -15.53 -13.11 8.84
C GLY A 80 -14.25 -12.31 9.11
N ALA A 81 -13.65 -12.44 10.31
CA ALA A 81 -12.36 -11.81 10.59
C ALA A 81 -11.44 -12.70 11.43
N SER A 82 -10.13 -12.56 11.17
CA SER A 82 -9.05 -13.08 11.99
C SER A 82 -7.95 -12.03 12.11
N ALA A 83 -7.04 -12.18 13.07
CA ALA A 83 -5.93 -11.26 13.26
C ALA A 83 -4.58 -11.99 13.20
N VAL A 84 -3.60 -11.30 12.63
CA VAL A 84 -2.20 -11.70 12.66
C VAL A 84 -1.41 -10.57 13.32
N LEU A 85 -0.63 -10.96 14.31
CA LEU A 85 0.30 -10.09 15.00
C LEU A 85 1.71 -10.52 14.65
N VAL A 86 2.47 -9.60 14.07
CA VAL A 86 3.83 -9.90 13.61
C VAL A 86 4.85 -9.33 14.59
N ASP A 87 5.57 -10.19 15.27
CA ASP A 87 6.76 -9.82 16.02
C ASP A 87 7.98 -9.84 15.10
N HIS A 88 8.58 -8.67 14.85
CA HIS A 88 9.82 -8.54 14.08
C HIS A 88 11.09 -8.80 14.89
N GLY A 89 10.99 -8.99 16.22
CA GLY A 89 12.13 -9.27 17.09
C GLY A 89 13.15 -8.14 17.23
N LEU A 90 12.86 -6.93 16.74
CA LEU A 90 13.78 -5.80 16.73
C LEU A 90 13.89 -5.06 18.07
N GLN A 91 12.96 -5.29 19.00
CA GLN A 91 12.89 -4.57 20.27
C GLN A 91 12.77 -5.54 21.45
N PRO A 92 13.44 -5.26 22.58
CA PRO A 92 13.17 -5.95 23.83
C PRO A 92 11.69 -5.79 24.25
N GLY A 93 11.05 -6.88 24.66
CA GLY A 93 9.65 -6.87 25.11
C GLY A 93 8.59 -6.90 23.99
N SER A 94 8.99 -6.87 22.71
CA SER A 94 8.03 -6.94 21.59
C SER A 94 7.25 -8.26 21.58
N ALA A 95 7.89 -9.37 21.98
CA ALA A 95 7.24 -10.68 22.07
C ALA A 95 6.10 -10.68 23.10
N ASP A 96 6.34 -10.12 24.29
CA ASP A 96 5.33 -10.04 25.36
C ASP A 96 4.19 -9.08 24.98
N ALA A 97 4.53 -7.94 24.37
CA ALA A 97 3.55 -6.97 23.90
C ALA A 97 2.63 -7.57 22.82
N VAL A 98 3.19 -8.28 21.86
CA VAL A 98 2.43 -8.97 20.81
C VAL A 98 1.58 -10.10 21.40
N ALA A 99 2.10 -10.89 22.35
CA ALA A 99 1.31 -11.93 23.02
C ALA A 99 0.12 -11.33 23.78
N ALA A 100 0.32 -10.24 24.54
CA ALA A 100 -0.73 -9.55 25.27
C ALA A 100 -1.80 -8.97 24.32
N ALA A 101 -1.39 -8.37 23.21
CA ALA A 101 -2.31 -7.88 22.18
C ALA A 101 -3.14 -9.02 21.55
N ALA A 102 -2.53 -10.19 21.33
CA ALA A 102 -3.25 -11.35 20.81
C ALA A 102 -4.35 -11.83 21.77
N GLU A 103 -4.07 -11.89 23.08
CA GLU A 103 -5.08 -12.22 24.09
C GLU A 103 -6.24 -11.22 24.11
N ARG A 104 -5.94 -9.92 23.98
CA ARG A 104 -6.98 -8.88 23.89
C ARG A 104 -7.85 -9.05 22.66
N VAL A 105 -7.27 -9.36 21.51
CA VAL A 105 -8.04 -9.64 20.28
C VAL A 105 -8.90 -10.89 20.43
N ARG A 106 -8.38 -11.95 21.06
CA ARG A 106 -9.18 -13.16 21.38
C ARG A 106 -10.35 -12.84 22.30
N ALA A 107 -10.15 -11.99 23.29
CA ALA A 107 -11.22 -11.54 24.18
C ALA A 107 -12.33 -10.74 23.46
N MET A 108 -12.04 -10.13 22.29
CA MET A 108 -13.05 -9.48 21.44
C MET A 108 -13.87 -10.49 20.61
N GLY A 109 -13.53 -11.79 20.66
CA GLY A 109 -14.21 -12.86 19.92
C GLY A 109 -13.61 -13.12 18.53
N LEU A 110 -12.37 -12.70 18.27
CA LEU A 110 -11.67 -12.95 17.01
C LEU A 110 -10.58 -14.02 17.18
N SER A 111 -10.32 -14.80 16.14
CA SER A 111 -9.11 -15.64 16.13
C SER A 111 -7.87 -14.75 15.95
N ALA A 112 -6.79 -15.09 16.65
CA ALA A 112 -5.53 -14.35 16.58
C ALA A 112 -4.35 -15.32 16.51
N VAL A 113 -3.39 -15.04 15.64
CA VAL A 113 -2.13 -15.78 15.51
C VAL A 113 -0.96 -14.81 15.67
N VAL A 114 0.05 -15.23 16.43
CA VAL A 114 1.31 -14.51 16.55
C VAL A 114 2.33 -15.17 15.63
N VAL A 115 2.93 -14.38 14.75
CA VAL A 115 3.97 -14.83 13.80
C VAL A 115 5.25 -14.07 14.09
N ARG A 116 6.38 -14.77 14.13
CA ARG A 116 7.69 -14.13 14.21
C ARG A 116 8.26 -13.94 12.80
N ALA A 117 8.40 -12.69 12.38
CA ALA A 117 8.97 -12.37 11.07
C ALA A 117 10.50 -12.47 11.09
N SER A 118 11.06 -13.04 10.02
CA SER A 118 12.51 -13.05 9.81
C SER A 118 12.96 -11.75 9.16
N VAL A 119 13.75 -10.96 9.90
CA VAL A 119 14.37 -9.72 9.43
C VAL A 119 15.90 -9.89 9.51
N PRO A 120 16.66 -9.65 8.42
CA PRO A 120 18.12 -9.72 8.46
C PRO A 120 18.72 -8.68 9.41
N GLU A 121 19.84 -8.99 10.07
CA GLU A 121 20.54 -8.05 10.95
C GLU A 121 21.67 -7.30 10.22
N PRO A 122 21.84 -5.98 10.43
CA PRO A 122 20.96 -5.08 11.19
C PRO A 122 19.67 -4.78 10.40
N GLY A 123 18.51 -5.01 11.02
CA GLY A 123 17.21 -4.86 10.36
C GLY A 123 16.79 -3.40 10.22
N THR A 124 16.48 -2.98 8.99
CA THR A 124 15.89 -1.66 8.73
C THR A 124 14.36 -1.68 8.87
N GLU A 125 13.75 -0.52 9.13
CA GLU A 125 12.28 -0.36 9.16
C GLU A 125 11.63 -0.87 7.87
N GLU A 126 12.28 -0.64 6.73
CA GLU A 126 11.81 -1.09 5.42
C GLU A 126 11.83 -2.62 5.29
N GLN A 127 12.92 -3.27 5.73
CA GLN A 127 13.01 -4.74 5.74
C GLN A 127 11.98 -5.35 6.69
N ALA A 128 11.78 -4.76 7.88
CA ALA A 128 10.76 -5.19 8.83
C ALA A 128 9.35 -5.04 8.25
N ARG A 129 9.09 -3.93 7.55
CA ARG A 129 7.83 -3.70 6.83
C ARG A 129 7.61 -4.75 5.74
N HIS A 130 8.62 -5.06 4.94
CA HIS A 130 8.53 -6.12 3.92
C HIS A 130 8.32 -7.50 4.53
N ALA A 131 9.05 -7.84 5.60
CA ALA A 131 8.86 -9.12 6.29
C ALA A 131 7.43 -9.25 6.83
N ARG A 132 6.91 -8.22 7.50
CA ARG A 132 5.51 -8.18 7.97
C ARG A 132 4.50 -8.40 6.84
N TYR A 133 4.64 -7.70 5.72
CA TYR A 133 3.70 -7.88 4.60
C TYR A 133 3.81 -9.29 3.99
N ARG A 134 4.99 -9.91 3.96
CA ARG A 134 5.13 -11.31 3.52
C ARG A 134 4.36 -12.27 4.43
N GLU A 135 4.49 -12.13 5.75
CA GLU A 135 3.76 -12.98 6.70
C GLU A 135 2.23 -12.77 6.58
N LEU A 136 1.78 -11.53 6.39
CA LEU A 136 0.36 -11.23 6.21
C LEU A 136 -0.20 -11.82 4.91
N GLU A 137 0.55 -11.74 3.80
CA GLU A 137 0.15 -12.33 2.52
C GLU A 137 0.14 -13.86 2.58
N ALA A 138 1.11 -14.47 3.27
CA ALA A 138 1.14 -15.91 3.50
C ALA A 138 -0.07 -16.39 4.31
N ALA A 139 -0.36 -15.73 5.45
CA ALA A 139 -1.53 -16.05 6.25
C ALA A 139 -2.86 -15.82 5.50
N ALA A 140 -2.93 -14.76 4.67
CA ALA A 140 -4.10 -14.55 3.82
C ALA A 140 -4.29 -15.69 2.82
N ALA A 141 -3.22 -16.14 2.15
CA ALA A 141 -3.27 -17.25 1.21
C ALA A 141 -3.65 -18.58 1.87
N GLU A 142 -3.16 -18.86 3.08
CA GLU A 142 -3.55 -20.04 3.87
C GLU A 142 -5.05 -20.03 4.17
N ILE A 143 -5.59 -18.90 4.65
CA ILE A 143 -7.02 -18.77 4.92
C ILE A 143 -7.85 -18.90 3.64
N GLU A 144 -7.41 -18.33 2.52
CA GLU A 144 -8.07 -18.52 1.22
C GLU A 144 -8.12 -20.00 0.82
N ALA A 145 -7.01 -20.72 0.99
CA ALA A 145 -6.92 -22.15 0.65
C ALA A 145 -7.81 -23.02 1.55
N GLU A 146 -7.91 -22.69 2.85
CA GLU A 146 -8.73 -23.43 3.81
C GLU A 146 -10.23 -23.15 3.65
N THR A 147 -10.59 -21.89 3.37
CA THR A 147 -11.99 -21.45 3.40
C THR A 147 -12.63 -21.31 2.01
N GLY A 148 -11.83 -21.24 0.95
CA GLY A 148 -12.29 -20.91 -0.40
C GLY A 148 -12.79 -19.47 -0.56
N ARG A 149 -12.60 -18.61 0.44
CA ARG A 149 -13.14 -17.24 0.47
C ARG A 149 -12.04 -16.21 0.19
N PRO A 150 -12.31 -15.15 -0.58
CA PRO A 150 -11.37 -14.05 -0.75
C PRO A 150 -11.00 -13.38 0.59
N VAL A 151 -9.71 -13.15 0.81
CA VAL A 151 -9.19 -12.54 2.05
C VAL A 151 -8.61 -11.15 1.80
N ALA A 152 -9.20 -10.13 2.43
CA ALA A 152 -8.64 -8.77 2.48
C ALA A 152 -7.74 -8.59 3.71
N ILE A 153 -6.62 -7.88 3.57
CA ILE A 153 -5.73 -7.53 4.68
C ILE A 153 -6.03 -6.10 5.14
N LEU A 154 -6.48 -5.89 6.37
CA LEU A 154 -6.80 -4.57 6.91
C LEU A 154 -5.65 -4.08 7.81
N THR A 155 -5.24 -2.82 7.61
CA THR A 155 -4.21 -2.15 8.43
C THR A 155 -4.74 -0.81 8.95
N GLY A 156 -4.36 -0.43 10.17
CA GLY A 156 -4.92 0.73 10.89
C GLY A 156 -4.38 2.11 10.49
N HIS A 157 -3.88 2.31 9.27
CA HIS A 157 -3.31 3.61 8.87
C HIS A 157 -4.36 4.74 8.91
N THR A 158 -4.03 5.85 9.56
CA THR A 158 -4.92 7.00 9.81
C THR A 158 -4.55 8.23 8.97
N LEU A 159 -5.40 9.26 8.96
CA LEU A 159 -5.10 10.54 8.33
C LEU A 159 -3.85 11.22 8.91
N SER A 160 -3.49 10.93 10.17
CA SER A 160 -2.22 11.37 10.76
C SER A 160 -1.02 10.75 10.02
N ASP A 161 -1.07 9.46 9.71
CA ASP A 161 -0.04 8.78 8.91
C ASP A 161 0.05 9.35 7.49
N GLN A 162 -1.09 9.79 6.94
CA GLN A 162 -1.13 10.44 5.64
C GLN A 162 -0.38 11.76 5.64
N ALA A 163 -0.62 12.61 6.64
CA ALA A 163 0.09 13.89 6.77
C ALA A 163 1.60 13.68 6.96
N GLU A 164 2.00 12.73 7.80
CA GLU A 164 3.41 12.33 7.98
C GLU A 164 4.04 11.91 6.63
N GLN A 165 3.35 11.04 5.89
CA GLN A 165 3.84 10.51 4.61
C GLN A 165 3.99 11.60 3.54
N VAL A 166 3.08 12.58 3.48
CA VAL A 166 3.17 13.69 2.52
C VAL A 166 4.42 14.52 2.77
N LEU A 167 4.72 14.88 4.03
CA LEU A 167 5.91 15.65 4.37
C LEU A 167 7.20 14.89 4.06
N LEU A 168 7.23 13.59 4.39
CA LEU A 168 8.35 12.71 4.01
C LEU A 168 8.51 12.62 2.49
N GLY A 169 7.39 12.59 1.75
CA GLY A 169 7.36 12.61 0.30
C GLY A 169 7.96 13.89 -0.27
N LEU A 170 7.55 15.05 0.25
CA LEU A 170 8.07 16.36 -0.15
C LEU A 170 9.57 16.49 0.08
N ALA A 171 10.07 16.03 1.23
CA ALA A 171 11.49 16.09 1.58
C ALA A 171 12.40 15.27 0.64
N ARG A 172 11.87 14.22 -0.01
CA ARG A 172 12.64 13.33 -0.90
C ARG A 172 12.66 13.78 -2.37
N GLY A 173 12.00 14.89 -2.71
CA GLY A 173 11.79 15.31 -4.09
C GLY A 173 10.67 14.50 -4.74
N SER A 174 9.46 15.06 -4.73
CA SER A 174 8.24 14.33 -5.06
C SER A 174 7.69 14.67 -6.44
N GLY A 175 7.46 13.64 -7.27
CA GLY A 175 6.42 13.70 -8.28
C GLY A 175 5.04 13.59 -7.63
N THR A 176 3.96 13.80 -8.40
CA THR A 176 2.58 13.73 -7.88
C THR A 176 2.29 12.44 -7.11
N ARG A 177 2.86 11.30 -7.52
CA ARG A 177 2.72 10.02 -6.82
C ARG A 177 3.31 10.00 -5.40
N SER A 178 4.37 10.78 -5.15
CA SER A 178 5.00 10.82 -3.82
C SER A 178 4.21 11.68 -2.84
N VAL A 179 3.47 12.70 -3.31
CA VAL A 179 2.55 13.51 -2.48
C VAL A 179 1.15 12.94 -2.39
N ALA A 180 0.79 11.96 -3.23
CA ALA A 180 -0.44 11.18 -3.11
C ALA A 180 -0.54 10.37 -1.80
N GLY A 181 0.54 10.29 -1.03
CA GLY A 181 0.59 9.66 0.28
C GLY A 181 0.37 8.15 0.24
N ILE A 182 -0.25 7.63 1.28
CA ILE A 182 -0.58 6.21 1.46
C ILE A 182 -1.90 5.92 0.71
N PRO A 183 -1.96 4.92 -0.18
CA PRO A 183 -3.18 4.57 -0.86
C PRO A 183 -4.15 3.83 0.06
N ALA A 184 -5.44 4.18 0.00
CA ALA A 184 -6.51 3.54 0.78
C ALA A 184 -6.65 2.04 0.48
N ALA A 185 -6.34 1.62 -0.75
CA ALA A 185 -6.29 0.21 -1.15
C ALA A 185 -5.08 -0.07 -2.05
N ARG A 186 -4.47 -1.24 -1.92
CA ARG A 186 -3.46 -1.78 -2.85
C ARG A 186 -3.61 -3.29 -2.92
N GLY A 187 -4.14 -3.80 -4.04
CA GLY A 187 -4.54 -5.20 -4.13
C GLY A 187 -5.53 -5.54 -3.00
N ARG A 188 -5.25 -6.60 -2.25
CA ARG A 188 -6.04 -7.01 -1.08
C ARG A 188 -5.77 -6.22 0.19
N VAL A 189 -4.75 -5.35 0.23
CA VAL A 189 -4.42 -4.56 1.43
C VAL A 189 -5.25 -3.29 1.47
N LEU A 190 -6.14 -3.20 2.46
CA LEU A 190 -7.05 -2.09 2.71
C LEU A 190 -6.62 -1.27 3.95
N ARG A 191 -6.86 0.04 3.90
CA ARG A 191 -6.59 1.01 4.97
C ARG A 191 -7.85 1.83 5.26
N PRO A 192 -8.86 1.23 5.93
CA PRO A 192 -10.17 1.86 6.06
C PRO A 192 -10.13 3.26 6.68
N PHE A 193 -9.25 3.47 7.65
CA PHE A 193 -9.15 4.73 8.38
C PHE A 193 -8.52 5.88 7.58
N LEU A 194 -8.03 5.65 6.35
CA LEU A 194 -7.68 6.74 5.41
C LEU A 194 -8.92 7.32 4.71
N GLY A 195 -10.06 6.63 4.77
CA GLY A 195 -11.26 6.94 4.00
C GLY A 195 -11.19 6.39 2.56
N VAL A 196 -12.34 6.40 1.87
CA VAL A 196 -12.41 6.01 0.46
C VAL A 196 -12.13 7.26 -0.39
N SER A 197 -11.15 7.19 -1.29
CA SER A 197 -10.81 8.27 -2.21
C SER A 197 -11.92 8.44 -3.25
N GLY A 198 -12.95 9.22 -2.94
CA GLY A 198 -14.06 9.57 -3.84
C GLY A 198 -14.50 11.00 -3.56
N ALA A 199 -14.61 11.81 -4.62
CA ALA A 199 -14.76 13.26 -4.57
C ALA A 199 -15.83 13.78 -3.57
N GLY A 200 -15.43 14.74 -2.73
CA GLY A 200 -16.34 15.77 -2.19
C GLY A 200 -16.96 15.56 -0.80
N SER A 201 -16.83 14.40 -0.15
CA SER A 201 -17.25 14.26 1.26
C SER A 201 -16.13 14.69 2.20
N ARG A 202 -16.45 15.41 3.29
CA ARG A 202 -15.50 15.71 4.38
C ARG A 202 -14.73 14.43 4.70
N ALA A 203 -13.39 14.48 4.72
CA ALA A 203 -12.53 13.31 4.91
C ALA A 203 -13.15 12.33 5.93
N GLU A 204 -13.72 11.23 5.44
CA GLU A 204 -14.40 10.21 6.25
C GLU A 204 -13.40 9.27 6.93
N GLY A 205 -12.10 9.54 6.78
CA GLY A 205 -11.02 8.87 7.51
C GLY A 205 -10.98 9.29 8.98
N LEU A 206 -10.23 8.52 9.76
CA LEU A 206 -10.02 8.75 11.17
C LEU A 206 -8.62 9.33 11.40
N TRP A 207 -8.52 10.21 12.38
CA TRP A 207 -7.25 10.65 12.96
C TRP A 207 -6.83 9.70 14.07
N ARG A 208 -5.54 9.74 14.44
CA ARG A 208 -5.03 8.99 15.59
C ARG A 208 -5.80 9.28 16.88
N ALA A 209 -6.22 10.54 17.10
CA ALA A 209 -7.05 10.88 18.25
C ALA A 209 -8.42 10.17 18.23
N ASP A 210 -8.97 9.86 17.05
CA ASP A 210 -10.24 9.14 16.93
C ASP A 210 -10.08 7.65 17.27
N THR A 211 -8.99 7.02 16.86
CA THR A 211 -8.69 5.61 17.19
C THR A 211 -8.32 5.45 18.66
N GLU A 212 -7.56 6.39 19.24
CA GLU A 212 -7.31 6.48 20.68
C GLU A 212 -8.62 6.61 21.47
N PHE A 213 -9.54 7.47 20.99
CA PHE A 213 -10.87 7.60 21.59
C PHE A 213 -11.66 6.29 21.52
N VAL A 214 -11.64 5.58 20.37
CA VAL A 214 -12.30 4.28 20.23
C VAL A 214 -11.76 3.28 21.25
N CYS A 215 -10.43 3.18 21.39
CA CYS A 215 -9.82 2.30 22.37
C CYS A 215 -10.21 2.66 23.80
N ALA A 216 -10.13 3.94 24.17
CA ALA A 216 -10.50 4.41 25.51
C ALA A 216 -11.98 4.16 25.82
N HIS A 217 -12.88 4.43 24.87
CA HIS A 217 -14.32 4.25 25.03
C HIS A 217 -14.69 2.77 25.21
N GLU A 218 -14.02 1.87 24.49
CA GLU A 218 -14.24 0.42 24.57
C GLU A 218 -13.39 -0.25 25.68
N SER A 219 -12.72 0.54 26.54
CA SER A 219 -11.82 0.04 27.60
C SER A 219 -10.71 -0.89 27.09
N ILE A 220 -10.22 -0.64 25.89
CA ILE A 220 -9.17 -1.44 25.24
C ILE A 220 -7.82 -0.89 25.69
N GLU A 221 -7.09 -1.72 26.42
CA GLU A 221 -5.70 -1.42 26.73
C GLU A 221 -4.85 -1.53 25.45
N VAL A 222 -4.02 -0.52 25.22
CA VAL A 222 -3.12 -0.44 24.05
C VAL A 222 -1.68 -0.52 24.51
N TRP A 223 -0.82 -1.09 23.68
CA TRP A 223 0.61 -1.04 23.91
C TRP A 223 1.17 0.30 23.42
N ASP A 224 1.79 1.03 24.31
CA ASP A 224 2.58 2.22 23.98
C ASP A 224 4.04 1.80 23.75
N ASP A 225 4.41 1.61 22.48
CA ASP A 225 5.78 1.28 22.10
C ASP A 225 6.71 2.45 22.45
N PRO A 226 7.70 2.26 23.35
CA PRO A 226 8.62 3.31 23.78
C PRO A 226 9.35 4.01 22.63
N THR A 227 9.59 3.30 21.53
CA THR A 227 10.27 3.86 20.36
C THR A 227 9.44 4.91 19.63
N ASN A 228 8.13 4.98 19.86
CA ASN A 228 7.28 6.05 19.33
C ASN A 228 7.71 7.44 19.83
N ALA A 229 8.40 7.52 20.98
CA ALA A 229 8.93 8.75 21.55
C ALA A 229 10.36 9.08 21.08
N GLU A 230 11.05 8.16 20.42
CA GLU A 230 12.43 8.31 19.98
C GLU A 230 12.54 9.13 18.68
N ARG A 231 13.52 10.04 18.61
CA ARG A 231 13.71 10.98 17.48
C ARG A 231 14.73 10.51 16.43
N ASP A 232 15.21 9.28 16.54
CA ASP A 232 16.18 8.74 15.60
C ASP A 232 15.50 8.38 14.27
N ALA A 233 14.26 7.89 14.34
CA ALA A 233 13.44 7.64 13.16
C ALA A 233 12.92 8.95 12.55
N LEU A 234 13.14 9.12 11.24
CA LEU A 234 12.72 10.32 10.51
C LEU A 234 11.20 10.55 10.62
N ARG A 235 10.40 9.48 10.61
CA ARG A 235 8.94 9.57 10.76
C ARG A 235 8.53 10.11 12.12
N ASN A 236 9.21 9.70 13.20
CA ASN A 236 8.94 10.20 14.55
C ASN A 236 9.29 11.68 14.67
N ARG A 237 10.41 12.14 14.09
CA ARG A 237 10.71 13.59 14.03
C ARG A 237 9.63 14.37 13.30
N VAL A 238 9.09 13.83 12.20
CA VAL A 238 7.99 14.47 11.50
C VAL A 238 6.76 14.59 12.39
N ARG A 239 6.41 13.52 13.12
CA ARG A 239 5.26 13.49 14.03
C ARG A 239 5.43 14.40 15.25
N LEU A 240 6.59 14.35 15.91
CA LEU A 240 6.81 14.95 17.23
C LEU A 240 7.29 16.40 17.14
N ASP A 241 8.00 16.76 16.08
CA ASP A 241 8.65 18.08 15.99
C ASP A 241 8.12 18.88 14.78
N VAL A 242 8.13 18.30 13.57
CA VAL A 242 7.82 19.06 12.33
C VAL A 242 6.34 19.41 12.20
N LEU A 243 5.44 18.43 12.33
CA LEU A 243 4.00 18.67 12.20
C LEU A 243 3.49 19.65 13.27
N PRO A 244 3.85 19.50 14.57
CA PRO A 244 3.46 20.48 15.59
C PRO A 244 3.99 21.89 15.31
N ALA A 245 5.25 22.03 14.90
CA ALA A 245 5.80 23.34 14.55
C ALA A 245 5.09 23.99 13.35
N LEU A 246 4.70 23.19 12.34
CA LEU A 246 3.94 23.70 11.21
C LEU A 246 2.52 24.11 11.60
N GLU A 247 1.83 23.35 12.45
CA GLU A 247 0.52 23.72 13.01
C GLU A 247 0.63 25.01 13.87
N GLU A 248 1.68 25.13 14.68
CA GLU A 248 1.93 26.33 15.51
C GLU A 248 2.14 27.59 14.66
N HIS A 249 2.95 27.50 13.59
CA HIS A 249 3.33 28.66 12.79
C HIS A 249 2.38 28.97 11.61
N LEU A 250 1.70 27.98 11.04
CA LEU A 250 0.82 28.15 9.88
C LEU A 250 -0.67 28.10 10.27
N GLY A 251 -0.97 27.72 11.51
CA GLY A 251 -2.31 27.67 12.06
C GLY A 251 -2.96 26.29 12.03
N PRO A 252 -4.04 26.11 12.81
CA PRO A 252 -4.70 24.83 13.00
C PRO A 252 -5.26 24.24 11.70
N GLY A 253 -5.09 22.92 11.52
CA GLY A 253 -5.61 22.16 10.39
C GLY A 253 -4.65 22.04 9.22
N PHE A 254 -3.36 22.31 9.44
CA PHE A 254 -2.31 22.07 8.45
C PHE A 254 -2.22 20.58 8.08
N ALA A 255 -2.22 19.67 9.06
CA ALA A 255 -2.23 18.23 8.84
C ALA A 255 -3.45 17.78 8.02
N ALA A 256 -4.63 18.34 8.32
CA ALA A 256 -5.84 18.09 7.54
C ALA A 256 -5.72 18.58 6.09
N SER A 257 -5.02 19.69 5.88
CA SER A 257 -4.75 20.24 4.54
C SER A 257 -3.77 19.36 3.75
N LEU A 258 -2.77 18.78 4.41
CA LEU A 258 -1.89 17.78 3.80
C LEU A 258 -2.65 16.52 3.40
N ALA A 259 -3.51 15.98 4.27
CA ALA A 259 -4.32 14.82 3.97
C ALA A 259 -5.27 15.06 2.77
N ARG A 260 -5.90 16.24 2.69
CA ARG A 260 -6.72 16.63 1.52
C ARG A 260 -5.88 16.74 0.25
N THR A 261 -4.69 17.34 0.34
CA THR A 261 -3.74 17.45 -0.79
C THR A 261 -3.35 16.07 -1.30
N ALA A 262 -3.11 15.12 -0.39
CA ALA A 262 -2.80 13.73 -0.76
C ALA A 262 -3.96 13.07 -1.52
N GLY A 263 -5.20 13.28 -1.08
CA GLY A 263 -6.39 12.76 -1.77
C GLY A 263 -6.53 13.30 -3.19
N LEU A 264 -6.34 14.61 -3.39
CA LEU A 264 -6.37 15.23 -4.72
C LEU A 264 -5.24 14.71 -5.61
N ALA A 265 -4.01 14.69 -5.07
CA ALA A 265 -2.85 14.19 -5.80
C ALA A 265 -2.95 12.70 -6.13
N ALA A 266 -3.62 11.90 -5.29
CA ALA A 266 -3.89 10.49 -5.55
C ALA A 266 -4.83 10.31 -6.74
N ALA A 267 -5.95 11.04 -6.79
CA ALA A 267 -6.88 11.00 -7.92
C ALA A 267 -6.18 11.36 -9.25
N ASP A 268 -5.39 12.44 -9.26
CA ASP A 268 -4.61 12.85 -10.42
C ASP A 268 -3.55 11.81 -10.80
N ALA A 269 -2.83 11.27 -9.80
CA ALA A 269 -1.78 10.28 -10.03
C ALA A 269 -2.36 8.96 -10.57
N ASP A 270 -3.49 8.49 -10.04
CA ASP A 270 -4.17 7.27 -10.47
C ASP A 270 -4.69 7.42 -11.91
N HIS A 271 -5.26 8.58 -12.27
CA HIS A 271 -5.65 8.85 -13.65
C HIS A 271 -4.45 8.85 -14.61
N LEU A 272 -3.35 9.52 -14.23
CA LEU A 272 -2.13 9.52 -15.02
C LEU A 272 -1.46 8.14 -15.10
N ASP A 273 -1.56 7.32 -14.05
CA ASP A 273 -1.09 5.94 -14.05
C ASP A 273 -1.92 5.05 -14.99
N ALA A 274 -3.24 5.25 -15.05
CA ALA A 274 -4.11 4.56 -16.00
C ALA A 274 -3.76 4.91 -17.47
N LEU A 275 -3.66 6.21 -17.79
CA LEU A 275 -3.25 6.66 -19.12
C LEU A 275 -1.85 6.17 -19.49
N ALA A 276 -0.92 6.13 -18.53
CA ALA A 276 0.41 5.59 -18.75
C ALA A 276 0.39 4.08 -18.97
N GLY A 277 -0.52 3.34 -18.32
CA GLY A 277 -0.72 1.91 -18.55
C GLY A 277 -1.21 1.61 -19.97
N GLU A 278 -2.18 2.39 -20.46
CA GLU A 278 -2.66 2.31 -21.86
C GLU A 278 -1.54 2.64 -22.85
N ALA A 279 -0.81 3.73 -22.59
CA ALA A 279 0.33 4.14 -23.41
C ALA A 279 1.47 3.12 -23.40
N TYR A 280 1.72 2.48 -22.25
CA TYR A 280 2.70 1.39 -22.12
C TYR A 280 2.26 0.22 -22.99
N ALA A 281 1.02 -0.27 -22.84
CA ALA A 281 0.49 -1.37 -23.63
C ALA A 281 0.55 -1.11 -25.14
N GLY A 282 0.27 0.12 -25.58
CA GLY A 282 0.39 0.51 -27.00
C GLY A 282 1.83 0.65 -27.50
N ALA A 283 2.80 0.89 -26.60
CA ALA A 283 4.21 1.02 -26.96
C ALA A 283 5.00 -0.29 -26.85
N VAL A 284 4.49 -1.30 -26.13
CA VAL A 284 5.17 -2.59 -25.94
C VAL A 284 5.22 -3.36 -27.26
N VAL A 285 6.45 -3.68 -27.67
CA VAL A 285 6.74 -4.66 -28.73
C VAL A 285 6.88 -6.06 -28.13
N ARG A 286 7.52 -6.16 -26.96
CA ARG A 286 7.71 -7.41 -26.23
C ARG A 286 7.80 -7.14 -24.74
N ASP A 287 7.08 -7.91 -23.95
CA ASP A 287 7.16 -7.91 -22.48
C ASP A 287 7.31 -9.35 -22.02
N GLY A 288 8.40 -9.65 -21.31
CA GLY A 288 8.72 -10.99 -20.85
C GLY A 288 9.68 -10.98 -19.66
N PRO A 289 9.95 -12.16 -19.06
CA PRO A 289 10.75 -12.24 -17.85
C PRO A 289 12.12 -11.57 -18.02
N GLY A 290 12.35 -10.49 -17.28
CA GLY A 290 13.60 -9.75 -17.31
C GLY A 290 13.86 -8.92 -18.58
N VAL A 291 12.89 -8.78 -19.49
CA VAL A 291 13.06 -8.02 -20.73
C VAL A 291 11.79 -7.32 -21.20
N VAL A 292 11.91 -6.02 -21.45
CA VAL A 292 10.88 -5.18 -22.05
C VAL A 292 11.45 -4.49 -23.29
N VAL A 293 10.70 -4.52 -24.38
CA VAL A 293 11.03 -3.85 -25.63
C VAL A 293 9.89 -2.89 -25.95
N LEU A 294 10.22 -1.60 -26.08
CA LEU A 294 9.25 -0.57 -26.45
C LEU A 294 9.56 -0.02 -27.85
N ASP A 295 8.53 0.27 -28.62
CA ASP A 295 8.62 1.08 -29.83
C ASP A 295 9.02 2.51 -29.45
N LEU A 296 10.18 2.95 -29.93
CA LEU A 296 10.74 4.23 -29.54
C LEU A 296 9.93 5.41 -30.10
N ALA A 297 9.29 5.24 -31.26
CA ALA A 297 8.46 6.28 -31.87
C ALA A 297 7.23 6.57 -31.01
N SER A 298 6.54 5.52 -30.56
CA SER A 298 5.39 5.61 -29.65
C SER A 298 5.77 6.29 -28.34
N VAL A 299 6.87 5.89 -27.70
CA VAL A 299 7.33 6.53 -26.44
C VAL A 299 7.67 8.00 -26.63
N ARG A 300 8.28 8.37 -27.77
CA ARG A 300 8.63 9.78 -28.09
C ARG A 300 7.43 10.67 -28.36
N ALA A 301 6.31 10.10 -28.80
CA ALA A 301 5.07 10.84 -29.05
C ALA A 301 4.32 11.20 -27.76
N LEU A 302 4.67 10.57 -26.63
CA LEU A 302 3.99 10.80 -25.36
C LEU A 302 4.35 12.16 -24.73
N PRO A 303 3.38 12.83 -24.08
CA PRO A 303 3.69 13.91 -23.16
C PRO A 303 4.69 13.46 -22.09
N ALA A 304 5.60 14.35 -21.66
CA ALA A 304 6.68 14.00 -20.72
C ALA A 304 6.17 13.31 -19.45
N ALA A 305 5.01 13.73 -18.91
CA ALA A 305 4.40 13.10 -17.74
C ALA A 305 4.07 11.62 -17.96
N LEU A 306 3.55 11.25 -19.14
CA LEU A 306 3.23 9.86 -19.48
C LEU A 306 4.49 9.09 -19.89
N GLY A 307 5.38 9.71 -20.68
CA GLY A 307 6.66 9.10 -21.07
C GLY A 307 7.50 8.68 -19.87
N ARG A 308 7.60 9.52 -18.83
CA ARG A 308 8.27 9.17 -17.56
C ARG A 308 7.65 7.96 -16.90
N ARG A 309 6.32 7.89 -16.81
CA ARG A 309 5.62 6.77 -16.19
C ARG A 309 5.83 5.48 -16.98
N VAL A 310 5.69 5.51 -18.30
CA VAL A 310 5.96 4.38 -19.20
C VAL A 310 7.40 3.86 -19.03
N LEU A 311 8.39 4.76 -18.97
CA LEU A 311 9.79 4.37 -18.77
C LEU A 311 10.07 3.75 -17.40
N ARG A 312 9.41 4.25 -16.35
CA ARG A 312 9.51 3.67 -15.00
C ARG A 312 8.83 2.29 -14.94
N SER A 313 7.65 2.14 -15.53
CA SER A 313 6.95 0.86 -15.63
C SER A 313 7.78 -0.18 -16.39
N ALA A 314 8.42 0.20 -17.50
CA ALA A 314 9.30 -0.69 -18.27
C ALA A 314 10.50 -1.19 -17.45
N ALA A 315 11.12 -0.31 -16.65
CA ALA A 315 12.21 -0.70 -15.76
C ALA A 315 11.77 -1.71 -14.70
N GLN A 316 10.59 -1.50 -14.11
CA GLN A 316 10.03 -2.39 -13.10
C GLN A 316 9.58 -3.73 -13.68
N ALA A 317 8.93 -3.73 -14.85
CA ALA A 317 8.53 -4.95 -15.56
C ALA A 317 9.76 -5.79 -15.99
N ALA A 318 10.88 -5.16 -16.32
CA ALA A 318 12.15 -5.84 -16.58
C ALA A 318 12.84 -6.39 -15.30
N GLY A 319 12.22 -6.29 -14.12
CA GLY A 319 12.74 -6.81 -12.85
C GLY A 319 13.59 -5.81 -12.05
N GLY A 320 13.58 -4.53 -12.45
CA GLY A 320 14.30 -3.46 -11.77
C GLY A 320 13.52 -2.84 -10.63
N GLU A 321 14.20 -2.04 -9.82
CA GLU A 321 13.54 -1.18 -8.84
C GLU A 321 12.94 0.05 -9.54
N ALA A 322 12.00 0.72 -8.87
CA ALA A 322 11.42 1.95 -9.38
C ALA A 322 12.52 3.03 -9.56
N PRO A 323 12.75 3.55 -10.77
CA PRO A 323 13.87 4.46 -11.01
C PRO A 323 13.79 5.76 -10.20
N THR A 324 14.94 6.26 -9.73
CA THR A 324 15.04 7.61 -9.12
C THR A 324 14.69 8.70 -10.12
N TYR A 325 14.53 9.94 -9.66
CA TYR A 325 14.30 11.08 -10.53
C TYR A 325 15.44 11.26 -11.55
N GLU A 326 16.71 11.24 -11.10
CA GLU A 326 17.85 11.41 -12.01
C GLU A 326 17.93 10.27 -13.04
N ARG A 327 17.59 9.05 -12.63
CA ARG A 327 17.57 7.88 -13.53
C ARG A 327 16.44 7.94 -14.52
N THR A 328 15.27 8.45 -14.12
CA THR A 328 14.15 8.70 -15.02
C THR A 328 14.53 9.75 -16.08
N LEU A 329 15.16 10.86 -15.68
CA LEU A 329 15.68 11.87 -16.63
C LEU A 329 16.78 11.32 -17.55
N ALA A 330 17.60 10.39 -17.09
CA ALA A 330 18.58 9.71 -17.92
C ALA A 330 17.91 8.85 -19.00
N LEU A 331 16.82 8.14 -18.66
CA LEU A 331 16.02 7.39 -19.63
C LEU A 331 15.35 8.32 -20.65
N GLU A 332 14.81 9.46 -20.22
CA GLU A 332 14.24 10.45 -21.14
C GLU A 332 15.29 10.96 -22.16
N ARG A 333 16.50 11.27 -21.69
CA ARG A 333 17.61 11.69 -22.58
C ARG A 333 18.03 10.57 -23.54
N LEU A 334 18.06 9.32 -23.08
CA LEU A 334 18.33 8.16 -23.92
C LEU A 334 17.28 8.02 -25.03
N VAL A 335 16.00 8.20 -24.68
CA VAL A 335 14.88 8.17 -25.63
C VAL A 335 14.96 9.32 -26.61
N ALA A 336 15.15 10.56 -26.16
CA ALA A 336 15.26 11.74 -27.01
C ALA A 336 16.47 11.67 -27.94
N GLY A 337 17.54 11.00 -27.51
CA GLY A 337 18.77 10.87 -28.28
C GLY A 337 19.73 12.04 -28.19
N ALA A 338 19.61 12.83 -27.14
CA ALA A 338 20.57 13.88 -26.81
C ALA A 338 21.86 13.26 -26.25
N GLY A 339 23.02 13.54 -26.89
CA GLY A 339 24.36 13.15 -26.42
C GLY A 339 24.86 11.76 -26.84
N SER A 340 26.03 11.37 -26.33
CA SER A 340 26.62 10.03 -26.53
C SER A 340 25.83 8.99 -25.74
N ALA A 341 24.79 8.43 -26.37
CA ALA A 341 23.80 7.54 -25.78
C ALA A 341 24.36 6.15 -25.41
N GLY A 342 25.15 6.11 -24.35
CA GLY A 342 25.49 4.87 -23.66
C GLY A 342 24.27 4.27 -22.95
N PRO A 343 24.34 2.99 -22.56
CA PRO A 343 23.30 2.34 -21.76
C PRO A 343 23.04 3.11 -20.46
N VAL A 344 21.77 3.20 -20.05
CA VAL A 344 21.40 3.68 -18.72
C VAL A 344 21.28 2.49 -17.78
N GLN A 345 22.16 2.46 -16.78
CA GLN A 345 22.11 1.49 -15.69
C GLN A 345 21.06 1.93 -14.65
N LEU A 346 20.22 0.98 -14.23
CA LEU A 346 19.14 1.14 -13.28
C LEU A 346 19.35 0.17 -12.09
N ALA A 347 18.77 0.50 -10.95
CA ALA A 347 18.76 -0.37 -9.78
C ALA A 347 18.02 -1.70 -10.07
N GLY A 348 18.38 -2.77 -9.37
CA GLY A 348 17.92 -4.13 -9.68
C GLY A 348 18.65 -4.79 -10.85
N HIS A 349 19.86 -4.32 -11.19
CA HIS A 349 20.66 -4.82 -12.31
C HIS A 349 19.92 -4.73 -13.66
N VAL A 350 19.18 -3.66 -13.92
CA VAL A 350 18.49 -3.45 -15.21
C VAL A 350 19.25 -2.43 -16.05
N VAL A 351 19.29 -2.64 -17.36
CA VAL A 351 19.96 -1.78 -18.33
C VAL A 351 18.99 -1.39 -19.43
N ALA A 352 18.89 -0.09 -19.72
CA ALA A 352 18.17 0.44 -20.86
C ALA A 352 19.12 0.85 -22.00
N ARG A 353 18.83 0.41 -23.21
CA ARG A 353 19.60 0.69 -24.44
C ARG A 353 18.67 1.06 -25.57
N ARG A 354 19.11 2.02 -26.39
CA ARG A 354 18.43 2.35 -27.63
C ARG A 354 19.03 1.57 -28.79
N LEU A 355 18.20 0.85 -29.54
CA LEU A 355 18.61 0.15 -30.77
C LEU A 355 17.98 0.82 -31.99
N ARG A 356 18.77 1.00 -33.06
CA ARG A 356 18.34 1.68 -34.28
C ARG A 356 17.48 0.81 -35.20
N ASP A 357 17.62 -0.50 -35.09
CA ASP A 357 16.86 -1.51 -35.83
C ASP A 357 16.34 -2.56 -34.84
N GLY A 358 15.02 -2.71 -34.79
CA GLY A 358 14.31 -3.64 -33.92
C GLY A 358 13.97 -4.99 -34.57
N ARG A 359 14.39 -5.27 -35.82
CA ARG A 359 13.94 -6.49 -36.54
C ARG A 359 14.20 -7.79 -35.79
N GLY A 360 15.30 -7.87 -35.01
CA GLY A 360 15.60 -9.00 -34.13
C GLY A 360 14.67 -9.16 -32.91
N HIS A 361 13.76 -8.23 -32.71
CA HIS A 361 12.75 -8.18 -31.65
C HIS A 361 11.33 -8.10 -32.20
N GLY A 362 11.12 -8.37 -33.51
CA GLY A 362 9.80 -8.38 -34.13
C GLY A 362 9.24 -7.01 -34.52
N HIS A 363 10.07 -5.96 -34.56
CA HIS A 363 9.63 -4.59 -34.91
C HIS A 363 10.50 -3.93 -35.96
N ALA A 364 9.92 -3.28 -36.97
CA ALA A 364 10.68 -2.73 -38.10
C ALA A 364 11.35 -1.36 -37.82
N GLY A 365 11.19 -0.79 -36.62
CA GLY A 365 11.66 0.54 -36.23
C GLY A 365 12.67 0.57 -35.07
N PRO A 366 13.10 1.76 -34.64
CA PRO A 366 13.97 1.91 -33.47
C PRO A 366 13.22 1.51 -32.19
N ILE A 367 13.93 0.86 -31.27
CA ILE A 367 13.36 0.37 -30.02
C ILE A 367 14.15 0.86 -28.81
N LEU A 368 13.47 0.92 -27.66
CA LEU A 368 14.10 0.94 -26.35
C LEU A 368 14.08 -0.48 -25.79
N LEU A 369 15.26 -1.07 -25.60
CA LEU A 369 15.44 -2.36 -24.94
C LEU A 369 15.77 -2.11 -23.47
N VAL A 370 14.95 -2.62 -22.56
CA VAL A 370 15.14 -2.58 -21.11
C VAL A 370 15.27 -4.02 -20.63
N GLN A 371 16.39 -4.40 -20.05
CA GLN A 371 16.64 -5.80 -19.71
C GLN A 371 17.46 -5.96 -18.43
N ALA A 372 17.25 -7.07 -17.72
CA ALA A 372 18.13 -7.49 -16.64
C ALA A 372 19.56 -7.75 -17.19
N ALA A 373 20.57 -7.38 -16.43
CA ALA A 373 21.98 -7.50 -16.77
C ALA A 373 22.49 -8.96 -16.70
N ARG A 374 21.67 -9.89 -16.18
CA ARG A 374 21.91 -11.34 -16.22
C ARG A 374 21.68 -11.86 -17.63
N GLY A 375 22.64 -11.59 -18.51
CA GLY A 375 22.62 -12.00 -19.91
C GLY A 375 23.65 -11.30 -20.81
N ILE A 376 24.57 -10.50 -20.26
CA ILE A 376 25.58 -9.76 -21.03
C ILE A 376 26.97 -10.41 -20.94
N ILE A 377 27.13 -11.52 -20.20
CA ILE A 377 28.45 -12.17 -19.99
C ILE A 377 28.62 -13.48 -20.81
N GLU A 378 27.58 -13.97 -21.49
CA GLU A 378 27.72 -15.10 -22.43
C GLU A 378 27.24 -14.68 -23.81
N GLY A 379 28.18 -14.24 -24.64
CA GLY A 379 27.96 -13.86 -26.03
C GLY A 379 29.28 -13.58 -26.73
#